data_AF-A0A916D6N2-F1
#
_entry.id   AF-A0A916D6N2-F1
#
_cell.length_a   1.000
_cell.length_b   1.000
_cell.length_c   1.000
_cell.angle_alpha   90.00
_cell.angle_beta   90.00
_cell.angle_gamma   90.00
#
_symmetry.space_group_name_H-M   'P 1'
#
loop_
_entity.id
_entity.type
_entity.pdbx_description
1 polymer ?
#
loop_
_entity_poly.entity_id
_entity_poly.type
_entity_poly.pdbx_seq_one_letter_code
_entity_poly.pdbx_strand_id
1 'polypeptide(L)'
;MDTHIICIGNRLVAGDDFGPRVYDCLAGASLPADVHIVDGGLAGLDLLRHLENCRCAVFVDAVDGFAGPGELVVLSGDEVARQSTGGFDHGAGLPYLLRVLPAVLESQLPAVTLVGHEGHADEQAVLIAARLALLVAGKGGGDGRRP
;
A
#
# COMPACT_ATOMS: atom_id res chain seq x y z
N MET A 1 -1.08 0.68 -18.62
CA MET A 1 -0.05 0.26 -17.64
C MET A 1 -0.79 0.02 -16.35
N ASP A 2 -1.11 -1.22 -16.01
CA ASP A 2 -2.10 -1.48 -14.95
C ASP A 2 -1.44 -1.34 -13.57
N THR A 3 -1.71 -0.21 -12.91
CA THR A 3 -1.22 0.10 -11.56
C THR A 3 -2.39 0.07 -10.57
N HIS A 4 -2.24 -0.66 -9.47
CA HIS A 4 -3.29 -0.82 -8.47
C HIS A 4 -2.91 -0.13 -7.17
N ILE A 5 -3.77 0.76 -6.68
CA ILE A 5 -3.67 1.34 -5.33
C ILE A 5 -4.60 0.52 -4.44
N ILE A 6 -4.04 -0.16 -3.46
CA ILE A 6 -4.76 -1.06 -2.56
C ILE A 6 -4.76 -0.43 -1.17
N CYS A 7 -5.93 0.01 -0.72
CA CYS A 7 -6.10 0.62 0.59
C CYS A 7 -6.49 -0.47 1.61
N ILE A 8 -5.67 -0.66 2.63
CA ILE A 8 -5.84 -1.65 3.71
C ILE A 8 -6.16 -0.90 5.00
N GLY A 9 -7.04 -1.48 5.81
CA GLY A 9 -7.36 -0.96 7.12
C GLY A 9 -8.83 -1.16 7.49
N ASN A 10 -9.14 -0.88 8.74
CA ASN A 10 -10.46 -1.07 9.32
C ASN A 10 -11.15 0.26 9.62
N ARG A 11 -12.21 0.56 8.85
CA ARG A 11 -13.08 1.74 9.07
C ARG A 11 -13.66 1.84 10.49
N LEU A 12 -13.74 0.72 11.21
CA LEU A 12 -14.35 0.64 12.54
C LEU A 12 -13.35 0.85 13.69
N VAL A 13 -12.04 0.84 13.43
CA VAL A 13 -10.99 0.93 14.46
C VAL A 13 -10.23 2.25 14.29
N ALA A 14 -10.32 3.12 15.30
CA ALA A 14 -9.61 4.39 15.30
C ALA A 14 -8.09 4.16 15.33
N GLY A 15 -7.38 4.71 14.35
CA GLY A 15 -5.95 4.46 14.13
C GLY A 15 -5.67 3.50 12.98
N ASP A 16 -6.63 2.63 12.63
CA ASP A 16 -6.58 1.73 11.46
C ASP A 16 -7.55 2.18 10.35
N ASP A 17 -8.25 3.30 10.57
CA ASP A 17 -9.16 3.94 9.61
C ASP A 17 -8.43 4.68 8.49
N PHE A 18 -7.09 4.71 8.52
CA PHE A 18 -6.26 5.49 7.60
C PHE A 18 -6.43 5.06 6.14
N GLY A 19 -6.22 3.78 5.82
CA GLY A 19 -6.32 3.30 4.44
C GLY A 19 -7.71 3.54 3.83
N PRO A 20 -8.82 3.20 4.53
CA PRO A 20 -10.16 3.51 4.05
C PRO A 20 -10.44 5.01 3.84
N ARG A 21 -9.88 5.88 4.68
CA ARG A 21 -9.98 7.34 4.49
C ARG A 21 -9.22 7.82 3.26
N VAL A 22 -8.06 7.23 2.99
CA VAL A 22 -7.30 7.48 1.75
C VAL A 22 -8.07 6.95 0.53
N TYR A 23 -8.71 5.79 0.64
CA TYR A 23 -9.58 5.25 -0.41
C TYR A 23 -10.71 6.22 -0.73
N ASP A 24 -11.45 6.70 0.27
CA ASP A 24 -12.56 7.63 0.06
C ASP A 24 -12.09 8.94 -0.59
N CYS A 25 -10.91 9.44 -0.17
CA CYS A 25 -10.28 10.62 -0.76
C CYS A 25 -9.93 10.42 -2.24
N LEU A 26 -9.37 9.26 -2.59
CA LEU A 26 -8.96 8.96 -3.96
C LEU A 26 -10.16 8.59 -4.85
N ALA A 27 -11.18 7.92 -4.30
CA ALA A 27 -12.42 7.62 -5.01
C ALA A 27 -13.20 8.89 -5.39
N GLY A 28 -13.06 9.95 -4.60
CA GLY A 28 -13.57 11.30 -4.93
C GLY A 28 -12.67 12.10 -5.88
N ALA A 29 -11.47 11.62 -6.21
CA ALA A 29 -10.50 12.32 -7.05
C ALA A 29 -10.53 11.83 -8.51
N SER A 30 -10.00 12.66 -9.42
CA SER A 30 -9.84 12.27 -10.82
C SER A 30 -8.56 11.47 -10.99
N LEU A 31 -8.71 10.18 -11.29
CA LEU A 31 -7.60 9.24 -11.41
C LEU A 31 -7.14 9.10 -12.86
N PRO A 32 -5.85 8.83 -13.10
CA PRO A 32 -5.38 8.44 -14.43
C PRO A 32 -6.09 7.18 -14.93
N ALA A 33 -6.27 7.05 -16.25
CA ALA A 33 -6.96 5.89 -16.86
C ALA A 33 -6.26 4.55 -16.60
N ASP A 34 -4.97 4.59 -16.26
CA ASP A 34 -4.10 3.45 -15.99
C ASP A 34 -4.01 3.08 -14.50
N VAL A 35 -4.69 3.83 -13.61
CA VAL A 35 -4.65 3.61 -12.16
C VAL A 35 -6.00 3.11 -11.67
N HIS A 36 -6.00 1.94 -11.06
CA HIS A 36 -7.18 1.35 -10.42
C HIS A 36 -7.03 1.40 -8.91
N ILE A 37 -8.12 1.70 -8.21
CA ILE A 37 -8.14 1.70 -6.75
C ILE A 37 -8.99 0.53 -6.28
N VAL A 38 -8.45 -0.20 -5.32
CA VAL A 38 -9.04 -1.38 -4.72
C VAL A 38 -9.19 -1.11 -3.22
N ASP A 39 -10.41 -1.27 -2.70
CA ASP A 39 -10.63 -1.34 -1.25
C ASP A 39 -10.19 -2.74 -0.81
N GLY A 40 -9.02 -2.81 -0.19
CA GLY A 40 -8.43 -4.04 0.30
C GLY A 40 -8.91 -4.42 1.70
N GLY A 41 -9.56 -3.51 2.43
CA GLY A 41 -10.07 -3.72 3.78
C GLY A 41 -9.12 -4.56 4.66
N LEU A 42 -9.63 -5.71 5.14
CA LEU A 42 -8.86 -6.72 5.89
C LEU A 42 -8.54 -7.97 5.05
N ALA A 43 -8.58 -7.86 3.72
CA ALA A 43 -8.60 -9.01 2.80
C ALA A 43 -7.28 -9.80 2.72
N GLY A 44 -6.17 -9.27 3.26
CA GLY A 44 -4.92 -10.02 3.45
C GLY A 44 -4.46 -10.76 2.20
N LEU A 45 -4.45 -12.10 2.23
CA LEU A 45 -4.02 -12.96 1.11
C LEU A 45 -4.94 -12.92 -0.12
N ASP A 46 -6.21 -12.56 0.02
CA ASP A 46 -7.13 -12.43 -1.13
C ASP A 46 -6.70 -11.27 -2.05
N LEU A 47 -5.82 -10.37 -1.58
CA LEU A 47 -5.22 -9.32 -2.39
C LEU A 47 -4.28 -9.86 -3.49
N LEU A 48 -3.77 -11.08 -3.35
CA LEU A 48 -2.87 -11.70 -4.35
C LEU A 48 -3.48 -11.70 -5.75
N ARG A 49 -4.78 -11.99 -5.87
CA ARG A 49 -5.50 -11.99 -7.16
C ARG A 49 -5.48 -10.64 -7.88
N HIS A 50 -5.37 -9.55 -7.13
CA HIS A 50 -5.29 -8.19 -7.66
C HIS A 50 -3.87 -7.86 -8.11
N LEU A 51 -2.86 -8.61 -7.65
CA LEU A 51 -1.45 -8.42 -7.96
C LEU A 51 -1.00 -9.26 -9.15
N GLU A 52 -1.67 -10.38 -9.43
CA GLU A 52 -1.35 -11.31 -10.53
C GLU A 52 -1.28 -10.65 -11.92
N ASN A 53 -2.11 -9.63 -12.17
CA ASN A 53 -2.17 -8.93 -13.46
C ASN A 53 -1.69 -7.48 -13.40
N CYS A 54 -0.97 -7.12 -12.32
CA CYS A 54 -0.57 -5.74 -12.06
C CYS A 54 0.93 -5.55 -12.31
N ARG A 55 1.34 -4.40 -12.83
CA ARG A 55 2.77 -4.06 -12.95
C ARG A 55 3.31 -3.34 -11.71
N CYS A 56 2.47 -2.58 -11.04
CA CYS A 56 2.84 -1.80 -9.87
C CYS A 56 1.69 -1.77 -8.86
N ALA A 57 1.97 -2.17 -7.63
CA ALA A 57 0.99 -2.14 -6.55
C ALA A 57 1.43 -1.17 -5.47
N VAL A 58 0.53 -0.25 -5.11
CA VAL A 58 0.74 0.73 -4.05
C VAL A 58 -0.21 0.40 -2.92
N PHE A 59 0.32 -0.11 -1.82
CA PHE A 59 -0.43 -0.36 -0.60
C PHE A 59 -0.50 0.90 0.24
N VAL A 60 -1.65 1.14 0.87
CA VAL A 60 -1.83 2.21 1.86
C VAL A 60 -2.36 1.57 3.12
N ASP A 61 -1.63 1.73 4.23
CA ASP A 61 -1.96 1.09 5.51
C ASP A 61 -1.53 1.98 6.68
N ALA A 62 -2.10 1.77 7.87
CA ALA A 62 -1.53 2.30 9.10
C ALA A 62 -0.33 1.45 9.50
N VAL A 63 0.80 2.09 9.83
CA VAL A 63 2.03 1.38 10.22
C VAL A 63 2.46 1.82 11.62
N ASP A 64 3.16 0.95 12.33
CA ASP A 64 3.71 1.26 13.65
C ASP A 64 5.18 0.83 13.72
N GLY A 65 6.05 1.71 14.22
CA GLY A 65 7.48 1.46 14.39
C GLY A 65 8.35 1.70 13.17
N PHE A 66 7.88 2.45 12.16
CA PHE A 66 8.67 2.80 10.98
C PHE A 66 9.13 4.26 10.96
N ALA A 67 8.42 5.16 11.63
CA ALA A 67 8.69 6.59 11.66
C ALA A 67 8.48 7.17 13.07
N GLY A 68 8.34 8.49 13.20
CA GLY A 68 7.81 9.11 14.42
C GLY A 68 6.28 9.15 14.44
N PRO A 69 5.66 9.34 15.62
CA PRO A 69 4.20 9.47 15.72
C PRO A 69 3.70 10.68 14.93
N GLY A 70 2.78 10.46 14.00
CA GLY A 70 2.21 11.46 13.09
C GLY A 70 2.97 11.62 11.77
N GLU A 71 3.95 10.76 11.49
CA GLU A 71 4.72 10.82 10.25
C GLU A 71 4.23 9.84 9.18
N LEU A 72 4.36 10.26 7.92
CA LEU A 72 4.12 9.43 6.75
C LEU A 72 5.43 8.80 6.31
N VAL A 73 5.39 7.51 6.02
CA VAL A 73 6.53 6.74 5.50
C VAL A 73 6.18 6.10 4.18
N VAL A 74 7.16 6.03 3.28
CA VAL A 74 7.04 5.31 2.01
C VAL A 74 8.11 4.24 1.99
N LEU A 75 7.69 2.99 1.86
CA LEU A 75 8.53 1.82 1.98
C LEU A 75 8.39 0.96 0.73
N SER A 76 9.49 0.37 0.29
CA SER A 76 9.46 -0.63 -0.77
C SER A 76 8.91 -1.96 -0.24
N GLY A 77 8.29 -2.76 -1.09
CA GLY A 77 7.76 -4.07 -0.68
C GLY A 77 8.81 -4.99 -0.01
N ASP A 78 10.08 -4.89 -0.42
CA ASP A 78 11.20 -5.61 0.20
C ASP A 78 11.45 -5.15 1.65
N GLU A 79 11.38 -3.83 1.91
CA GLU A 79 11.62 -3.24 3.23
C GLU A 79 10.55 -3.71 4.22
N VAL A 80 9.29 -3.76 3.77
CA VAL A 80 8.15 -4.26 4.56
C VAL A 80 8.27 -5.76 4.81
N ALA A 81 8.63 -6.55 3.78
CA ALA A 81 8.82 -7.99 3.91
C ALA A 81 9.96 -8.36 4.88
N ARG A 82 10.97 -7.49 5.04
CA ARG A 82 12.11 -7.69 5.95
C ARG A 82 11.79 -7.36 7.40
N GLN A 83 10.83 -6.48 7.68
CA GLN A 83 10.50 -6.04 9.04
C GLN A 83 9.53 -6.97 9.81
N SER A 84 9.08 -8.08 9.22
CA SER A 84 8.16 -9.06 9.86
C SER A 84 8.73 -9.79 11.11
N THR A 85 9.81 -9.30 11.70
CA THR A 85 10.44 -9.86 12.92
C THR A 85 9.89 -9.29 14.23
N GLY A 86 9.03 -8.26 14.21
CA GLY A 86 8.47 -7.64 15.41
C GLY A 86 6.95 -7.47 15.35
N GLY A 87 6.24 -8.22 16.20
CA GLY A 87 4.84 -7.93 16.56
C GLY A 87 3.78 -8.36 15.54
N PHE A 88 3.20 -9.55 15.75
CA PHE A 88 1.92 -9.91 15.17
C PHE A 88 0.82 -9.12 15.87
N ASP A 89 0.43 -7.97 15.33
CA ASP A 89 -0.88 -7.36 15.63
C ASP A 89 -1.75 -7.44 14.37
N HIS A 90 -3.06 -7.29 14.52
CA HIS A 90 -4.16 -7.83 13.69
C HIS A 90 -4.18 -7.53 12.16
N GLY A 91 -3.10 -7.02 11.55
CA GLY A 91 -2.85 -6.77 10.12
C GLY A 91 -1.76 -7.65 9.46
N ALA A 92 -1.40 -8.80 10.03
CA ALA A 92 -0.30 -9.69 9.57
C ALA A 92 -0.43 -10.30 8.14
N GLY A 93 -1.44 -9.90 7.36
CA GLY A 93 -1.63 -10.37 5.98
C GLY A 93 -0.65 -9.76 4.99
N LEU A 94 -0.37 -8.46 5.09
CA LEU A 94 0.42 -7.74 4.07
C LEU A 94 1.91 -8.13 4.08
N PRO A 95 2.64 -8.10 5.22
CA PRO A 95 4.06 -8.45 5.21
C PRO A 95 4.29 -9.92 4.80
N TYR A 96 3.39 -10.82 5.24
CA TYR A 96 3.41 -12.21 4.82
C TYR A 96 3.13 -12.34 3.32
N LEU A 97 2.11 -11.65 2.79
CA LEU A 97 1.79 -11.59 1.36
C LEU A 97 3.01 -11.16 0.54
N LEU A 98 3.69 -10.07 0.93
CA LEU A 98 4.88 -9.58 0.22
C LEU A 98 6.04 -10.57 0.25
N ARG A 99 6.17 -11.34 1.33
CA ARG A 99 7.17 -12.39 1.46
C ARG A 99 6.85 -13.61 0.59
N VAL A 100 5.59 -13.99 0.45
CA VAL A 100 5.18 -15.14 -0.38
C VAL A 100 5.01 -14.77 -1.86
N LEU A 101 4.85 -13.49 -2.20
CA LEU A 101 4.67 -13.02 -3.58
C LEU A 101 5.69 -13.63 -4.56
N PRO A 102 7.01 -13.59 -4.29
CA PRO A 102 8.02 -14.18 -5.17
C PRO A 102 7.93 -15.70 -5.35
N ALA A 103 7.27 -16.39 -4.42
CA ALA A 103 7.08 -17.84 -4.48
C ALA A 103 5.74 -18.25 -5.11
N VAL A 104 4.74 -17.36 -5.09
CA VAL A 104 3.39 -17.63 -5.62
C VAL A 104 3.23 -17.12 -7.05
N LEU A 105 3.86 -15.99 -7.40
CA LEU A 105 3.81 -15.43 -8.75
C LEU A 105 4.93 -16.03 -9.60
N GLU A 106 4.55 -16.89 -10.54
CA GLU A 106 5.45 -17.40 -11.59
C GLU A 106 5.74 -16.35 -12.69
N SER A 107 4.92 -15.28 -12.74
CA SER A 107 5.00 -14.15 -13.68
C SER A 107 6.01 -13.08 -13.24
N GLN A 108 6.07 -11.95 -13.96
CA GLN A 108 6.83 -10.78 -13.52
C GLN A 108 6.29 -10.26 -12.19
N LEU A 109 7.20 -10.09 -11.21
CA LEU A 109 6.85 -9.51 -9.93
C LEU A 109 6.45 -8.03 -10.09
N PRO A 110 5.27 -7.61 -9.59
CA PRO A 110 4.90 -6.21 -9.58
C PRO A 110 5.88 -5.41 -8.71
N ALA A 111 6.13 -4.16 -9.10
CA ALA A 111 6.81 -3.21 -8.23
C ALA A 111 5.86 -2.85 -7.08
N VAL A 112 6.22 -3.21 -5.84
CA VAL A 112 5.38 -2.95 -4.68
C VAL A 112 5.92 -1.80 -3.84
N THR A 113 5.05 -0.90 -3.43
CA THR A 113 5.34 0.19 -2.49
C THR A 113 4.24 0.27 -1.44
N LEU A 114 4.59 0.52 -0.19
CA LEU A 114 3.68 0.78 0.92
C LEU A 114 3.79 2.26 1.31
N VAL A 115 2.65 2.93 1.40
CA VAL A 115 2.51 4.26 2.01
C VAL A 115 1.86 4.05 3.38
N GLY A 116 2.69 4.18 4.41
CA GLY A 116 2.30 4.02 5.80
C GLY A 116 2.09 5.37 6.49
N HIS A 117 1.16 5.44 7.43
CA HIS A 117 1.11 6.52 8.41
C HIS A 117 1.29 5.97 9.82
N GLU A 118 2.15 6.60 10.62
CA GLU A 118 2.35 6.22 12.02
C GLU A 118 1.47 7.02 12.97
N GLY A 119 0.68 6.33 13.79
CA GLY A 119 -0.23 6.95 14.74
C GLY A 119 -1.47 7.59 14.09
N HIS A 120 -2.07 8.59 14.76
CA HIS A 120 -3.35 9.16 14.33
C HIS A 120 -3.19 10.09 13.12
N ALA A 121 -3.78 9.69 11.99
CA ALA A 121 -3.77 10.49 10.78
C ALA A 121 -4.86 11.57 10.80
N ASP A 122 -4.44 12.83 10.69
CA ASP A 122 -5.35 13.95 10.43
C ASP A 122 -5.80 13.99 8.95
N GLU A 123 -6.70 14.90 8.62
CA GLU A 123 -7.21 15.04 7.25
C GLU A 123 -6.09 15.44 6.26
N GLN A 124 -5.08 16.20 6.70
CA GLN A 124 -3.96 16.58 5.84
C GLN A 124 -3.07 15.39 5.52
N ALA A 125 -2.76 14.54 6.50
CA ALA A 125 -1.99 13.32 6.33
C ALA A 125 -2.65 12.38 5.32
N VAL A 126 -3.97 12.21 5.40
CA VAL A 126 -4.77 11.43 4.43
C VAL A 126 -4.64 12.00 3.02
N LEU A 127 -4.77 13.31 2.86
CA LEU A 127 -4.63 13.98 1.55
C LEU A 127 -3.21 13.85 0.98
N ILE A 128 -2.20 13.98 1.83
CA ILE A 128 -0.79 13.84 1.42
C ILE A 128 -0.52 12.40 0.99
N ALA A 129 -0.99 11.42 1.76
CA ALA A 129 -0.85 10.00 1.44
C ALA A 129 -1.54 9.62 0.14
N ALA A 130 -2.77 10.12 -0.11
CA ALA A 130 -3.47 9.96 -1.37
C ALA A 130 -2.62 10.50 -2.56
N ARG A 131 -2.06 11.70 -2.42
CA ARG A 131 -1.19 12.29 -3.45
C ARG A 131 0.10 11.49 -3.64
N LEU A 132 0.71 11.02 -2.56
CA LEU A 132 1.92 10.19 -2.61
C LEU A 132 1.63 8.87 -3.33
N ALA A 133 0.52 8.21 -3.00
CA ALA A 133 0.11 6.97 -3.65
C ALA A 133 -0.05 7.17 -5.16
N LEU A 134 -0.67 8.27 -5.60
CA LEU A 134 -0.79 8.64 -7.01
C LEU A 134 0.56 8.93 -7.67
N LEU A 135 1.45 9.64 -6.98
CA LEU A 135 2.79 9.94 -7.49
C LEU A 135 3.63 8.68 -7.67
N VAL A 136 3.57 7.76 -6.71
CA VAL A 136 4.23 6.45 -6.79
C VAL A 136 3.63 5.62 -7.92
N ALA A 137 2.29 5.58 -7.99
CA ALA A 137 1.57 4.87 -9.05
C ALA A 137 1.95 5.37 -10.45
N GLY A 138 2.19 6.67 -10.61
CA GLY A 138 2.65 7.27 -11.86
C GLY A 138 4.15 7.05 -12.15
N LYS A 139 4.99 6.83 -11.13
CA LYS A 139 6.44 6.61 -11.28
C LYS A 139 6.82 5.15 -11.51
N GLY A 140 5.97 4.19 -11.16
CA GLY A 140 6.19 2.74 -11.33
C GLY A 140 6.46 2.28 -12.78
N GLY A 141 6.33 3.16 -13.77
CA GLY A 141 6.71 2.92 -15.18
C GLY A 141 8.18 3.26 -15.54
N GLY A 142 8.97 3.81 -14.63
CA GLY A 142 10.22 4.49 -14.97
C GLY A 142 11.42 4.23 -14.06
N ASP A 143 11.72 2.98 -13.67
CA ASP A 143 13.09 2.63 -13.27
C ASP A 143 13.39 1.15 -13.52
N GLY A 144 13.58 0.82 -14.80
CA GLY A 144 14.21 -0.43 -15.24
C GLY A 144 15.62 -0.22 -15.79
N ARG A 145 16.26 0.92 -15.50
CA ARG A 145 17.58 1.25 -16.04
C ARG A 145 18.43 1.98 -15.01
N ARG A 146 18.93 1.22 -14.04
CA ARG A 146 20.21 1.58 -13.43
C ARG A 146 21.35 1.27 -14.42
N PRO A 147 22.33 2.17 -14.58
CA PRO A 147 23.48 2.00 -15.46
C PRO A 147 24.47 0.93 -14.97
#